data_AF-A0A926H8Z2-F1
#
_entry.id   AF-A0A926H8Z2-F1
#
_cell.length_a   1.000
_cell.length_b   1.000
_cell.length_c   1.000
_cell.angle_alpha   90.00
_cell.angle_beta   90.00
_cell.angle_gamma   90.00
#
_symmetry.space_group_name_H-M   'P 1'
#
loop_
_entity.id
_entity.type
_entity.pdbx_description
1 polymer ?
#
loop_
_entity_poly.entity_id
_entity_poly.type
_entity_poly.pdbx_seq_one_letter_code
_entity_poly.pdbx_strand_id
1 'polypeptide(L)'
;MILVLHGSNIDGKTIRTWTGYGFDELADRYGFIVLYPDGYKQNWNDCRINAPFPANKENIDDVGFMRALVEQFQTEQGVDPAKVFAFGYSNGGQMVFRLALEELRIVAAVTAIGANLPTPDNFACAGHSPTARVMLVNGTADPIMPYEGGEVTLFGFASRGTALSARATAEYFAERNGLTSAPVAAPGNAQTGNGHLPVSQLIWIGAAPSQAGQSIVELYTVKGGGHVVPQPKFRFPRINGKTATNLDTPAVAVAFFGLMHERFS
;
A
#
# COMPACT_ATOMS: atom_id res chain seq x y z
N MET A 1 1.43 -15.45 -0.78
CA MET A 1 0.27 -14.95 -1.56
C MET A 1 0.19 -13.44 -1.42
N ILE A 2 -0.23 -12.72 -2.46
CA ILE A 2 -0.42 -11.27 -2.44
C ILE A 2 -1.87 -10.94 -2.83
N LEU A 3 -2.56 -10.18 -1.97
CA LEU A 3 -3.85 -9.57 -2.26
C LEU A 3 -3.62 -8.19 -2.87
N VAL A 4 -4.10 -7.92 -4.09
CA VAL A 4 -3.90 -6.64 -4.78
C VAL A 4 -5.22 -5.88 -4.86
N LEU A 5 -5.36 -4.86 -4.02
CA LEU A 5 -6.60 -4.14 -3.77
C LEU A 5 -6.70 -2.86 -4.62
N HIS A 6 -7.77 -2.78 -5.40
CA HIS A 6 -8.02 -1.68 -6.31
C HIS A 6 -8.44 -0.37 -5.60
N GLY A 7 -8.34 0.77 -6.27
CA GLY A 7 -8.84 2.06 -5.79
C GLY A 7 -10.35 2.23 -5.93
N SER A 8 -10.91 3.33 -5.44
CA SER A 8 -12.36 3.58 -5.52
C SER A 8 -12.82 3.67 -6.97
N ASN A 9 -14.00 3.10 -7.29
CA ASN A 9 -14.65 3.14 -8.61
C ASN A 9 -13.86 2.46 -9.74
N ILE A 10 -12.96 1.53 -9.39
CA ILE A 10 -12.33 0.59 -10.33
C ILE A 10 -12.50 -0.84 -9.80
N ASP A 11 -11.91 -1.82 -10.48
CA ASP A 11 -12.04 -3.24 -10.16
C ASP A 11 -10.66 -3.96 -10.19
N GLY A 12 -10.65 -5.24 -9.81
CA GLY A 12 -9.49 -6.12 -9.79
C GLY A 12 -8.79 -6.22 -11.15
N LYS A 13 -9.57 -6.29 -12.24
CA LYS A 13 -9.05 -6.31 -13.61
C LYS A 13 -8.31 -5.01 -13.95
N THR A 14 -8.84 -3.88 -13.50
CA THR A 14 -8.26 -2.55 -13.74
C THR A 14 -6.97 -2.38 -12.94
N ILE A 15 -6.95 -2.71 -11.65
CA ILE A 15 -5.72 -2.58 -10.85
C ILE A 15 -4.62 -3.53 -11.36
N ARG A 16 -4.97 -4.74 -11.83
CA ARG A 16 -4.04 -5.67 -12.50
C ARG A 16 -3.37 -5.03 -13.72
N THR A 17 -4.11 -4.23 -14.48
CA THR A 17 -3.58 -3.50 -15.64
C THR A 17 -2.75 -2.29 -15.20
N TRP A 18 -3.16 -1.58 -14.15
CA TRP A 18 -2.50 -0.38 -13.62
C TRP A 18 -1.17 -0.67 -12.93
N THR A 19 -1.01 -1.88 -12.39
CA THR A 19 0.28 -2.43 -11.94
C THR A 19 1.12 -2.97 -13.10
N GLY A 20 0.68 -2.80 -14.36
CA GLY A 20 1.42 -3.22 -15.55
C GLY A 20 1.58 -4.73 -15.67
N TYR A 21 0.68 -5.52 -15.08
CA TYR A 21 0.83 -6.98 -14.93
C TYR A 21 2.10 -7.40 -14.19
N GLY A 22 2.72 -6.48 -13.43
CA GLY A 22 3.98 -6.73 -12.74
C GLY A 22 3.89 -7.87 -11.73
N PHE A 23 2.80 -7.93 -10.96
CA PHE A 23 2.61 -9.03 -10.00
C PHE A 23 2.42 -10.39 -10.68
N ASP A 24 1.82 -10.44 -11.87
CA ASP A 24 1.64 -11.68 -12.64
C ASP A 24 3.01 -12.23 -13.06
N GLU A 25 3.85 -11.40 -13.68
CA GLU A 25 5.19 -11.81 -14.12
C GLU A 25 6.09 -12.21 -12.95
N LEU A 26 5.98 -11.50 -11.82
CA LEU A 26 6.72 -11.81 -10.60
C LEU A 26 6.18 -13.09 -9.93
N ALA A 27 4.87 -13.33 -9.98
CA ALA A 27 4.24 -14.56 -9.50
C ALA A 27 4.70 -15.76 -10.31
N ASP A 28 4.77 -15.66 -11.64
CA ASP A 28 5.30 -16.72 -12.50
C ASP A 28 6.79 -17.00 -12.21
N ARG A 29 7.57 -15.95 -11.96
CA ARG A 29 9.01 -16.05 -11.71
C ARG A 29 9.36 -16.64 -10.33
N TYR A 30 8.78 -16.09 -9.28
CA TYR A 30 9.13 -16.42 -7.89
C TYR A 30 8.13 -17.38 -7.24
N GLY A 31 6.99 -17.61 -7.89
CA GLY A 31 6.12 -18.70 -7.55
C GLY A 31 5.23 -18.47 -6.35
N PHE A 32 4.57 -17.32 -6.31
CA PHE A 32 3.54 -17.01 -5.33
C PHE A 32 2.18 -16.83 -6.03
N ILE A 33 1.10 -16.92 -5.26
CA ILE A 33 -0.25 -16.64 -5.75
C ILE A 33 -0.53 -15.13 -5.65
N VAL A 34 -1.11 -14.54 -6.69
CA VAL A 34 -1.64 -13.18 -6.69
C VAL A 34 -3.16 -13.21 -6.88
N LEU A 35 -3.89 -12.48 -6.04
CA LEU A 35 -5.34 -12.31 -6.14
C LEU A 35 -5.68 -10.85 -6.38
N TYR A 36 -6.68 -10.62 -7.22
CA TYR A 36 -7.20 -9.30 -7.56
C TYR A 36 -8.70 -9.25 -7.21
N PRO A 37 -9.07 -9.18 -5.92
CA PRO A 37 -10.47 -9.20 -5.51
C PRO A 37 -11.18 -7.89 -5.86
N ASP A 38 -12.50 -7.98 -6.06
CA ASP A 38 -13.38 -6.83 -6.26
C ASP A 38 -14.04 -6.42 -4.94
N GLY A 39 -13.99 -5.12 -4.63
CA GLY A 39 -14.64 -4.52 -3.48
C GLY A 39 -16.12 -4.25 -3.73
N TYR A 40 -16.90 -4.16 -2.65
CA TYR A 40 -18.34 -3.93 -2.72
C TYR A 40 -18.67 -2.61 -3.42
N LYS A 41 -19.43 -2.69 -4.52
CA LYS A 41 -19.73 -1.55 -5.39
C LYS A 41 -18.46 -0.76 -5.74
N GLN A 42 -17.36 -1.46 -6.05
CA GLN A 42 -16.07 -0.89 -6.42
C GLN A 42 -15.40 -0.03 -5.32
N ASN A 43 -15.72 -0.27 -4.05
CA ASN A 43 -15.14 0.42 -2.92
C ASN A 43 -14.86 -0.56 -1.77
N TRP A 44 -13.93 -0.18 -0.90
CA TRP A 44 -13.58 -0.89 0.33
C TRP A 44 -14.01 -0.07 1.55
N ASN A 45 -14.46 -0.76 2.60
CA ASN A 45 -14.72 -0.24 3.94
C ASN A 45 -13.38 0.10 4.59
N ASP A 46 -12.91 1.32 4.35
CA ASP A 46 -11.58 1.75 4.77
C ASP A 46 -11.57 2.55 6.09
N CYS A 47 -10.39 3.01 6.52
CA CYS A 47 -10.24 3.69 7.81
C CYS A 47 -10.85 5.10 7.88
N ARG A 48 -11.40 5.67 6.80
CA ARG A 48 -11.90 7.06 6.78
C ARG A 48 -13.38 7.13 7.17
N ILE A 49 -13.69 7.84 8.25
CA ILE A 49 -15.08 8.08 8.68
C ILE A 49 -15.84 8.88 7.62
N ASN A 50 -15.23 9.94 7.10
CA ASN A 50 -15.89 10.91 6.23
C ASN A 50 -15.82 10.56 4.73
N ALA A 51 -15.21 9.42 4.37
CA ALA A 51 -15.18 8.99 2.97
C ALA A 51 -16.57 8.47 2.55
N PRO A 52 -17.20 9.04 1.50
CA PRO A 52 -18.59 8.75 1.17
C PRO A 52 -18.79 7.43 0.39
N PHE A 53 -18.00 6.41 0.69
CA PHE A 53 -18.02 5.14 -0.03
C PHE A 53 -19.19 4.25 0.40
N PRO A 54 -19.85 3.52 -0.53
CA PRO A 54 -20.90 2.58 -0.18
C PRO A 54 -20.46 1.53 0.84
N ALA A 55 -19.23 1.02 0.71
CA ALA A 55 -18.69 0.02 1.63
C ALA A 55 -18.56 0.55 3.08
N ASN A 56 -18.12 1.81 3.27
CA ASN A 56 -18.10 2.45 4.59
C ASN A 56 -19.52 2.67 5.13
N LYS A 57 -20.43 3.21 4.29
CA LYS A 57 -21.81 3.56 4.70
C LYS A 57 -22.65 2.35 5.08
N GLU A 58 -22.46 1.23 4.37
CA GLU A 58 -23.18 -0.02 4.60
C GLU A 58 -22.41 -0.95 5.56
N ASN A 59 -21.27 -0.50 6.10
CA ASN A 59 -20.40 -1.23 7.01
C ASN A 59 -20.07 -2.65 6.51
N ILE A 60 -19.60 -2.75 5.27
CA ILE A 60 -19.25 -4.01 4.65
C ILE A 60 -18.06 -4.64 5.37
N ASP A 61 -18.14 -5.94 5.65
CA ASP A 61 -17.07 -6.70 6.30
C ASP A 61 -15.99 -7.13 5.30
N ASP A 62 -15.23 -6.15 4.79
CA ASP A 62 -14.12 -6.41 3.86
C ASP A 62 -12.96 -7.15 4.55
N VAL A 63 -12.81 -7.01 5.87
CA VAL A 63 -11.83 -7.77 6.66
C VAL A 63 -12.19 -9.26 6.66
N GLY A 64 -13.45 -9.59 6.97
CA GLY A 64 -13.97 -10.96 6.93
C GLY A 64 -13.88 -11.57 5.52
N PHE A 65 -14.11 -10.77 4.48
CA PHE A 65 -13.93 -11.21 3.10
C PHE A 65 -12.46 -11.57 2.79
N MET A 66 -11.50 -10.72 3.16
CA MET A 66 -10.06 -11.02 2.96
C MET A 66 -9.64 -12.25 3.77
N ARG A 67 -10.15 -12.41 4.99
CA ARG A 67 -9.92 -13.60 5.83
C ARG A 67 -10.40 -14.86 5.13
N ALA A 68 -11.64 -14.86 4.62
CA ALA A 68 -12.23 -16.00 3.94
C ALA A 68 -11.44 -16.39 2.68
N LEU A 69 -10.97 -15.41 1.89
CA LEU A 69 -10.10 -15.68 0.74
C LEU A 69 -8.78 -16.34 1.17
N VAL A 70 -8.16 -15.83 2.23
CA VAL A 70 -6.90 -16.40 2.73
C VAL A 70 -7.11 -17.83 3.22
N GLU A 71 -8.14 -18.08 4.04
CA GLU A 71 -8.47 -19.41 4.57
C GLU A 71 -8.79 -20.42 3.45
N GLN A 72 -9.50 -19.98 2.42
CA GLN A 72 -9.78 -20.82 1.24
C GLN A 72 -8.47 -21.25 0.55
N PHE A 73 -7.58 -20.30 0.25
CA PHE A 73 -6.32 -20.61 -0.44
C PHE A 73 -5.30 -21.34 0.46
N GLN A 74 -5.38 -21.18 1.78
CA GLN A 74 -4.66 -22.04 2.72
C GLN A 74 -5.11 -23.49 2.59
N THR A 75 -6.41 -23.72 2.55
CA THR A 75 -7.00 -25.06 2.48
C THR A 75 -6.76 -25.72 1.12
N GLU A 76 -6.96 -24.97 0.02
CA GLU A 76 -6.92 -25.52 -1.34
C GLU A 76 -5.51 -25.59 -1.94
N GLN A 77 -4.64 -24.63 -1.59
CA GLN A 77 -3.33 -24.45 -2.23
C GLN A 77 -2.16 -24.50 -1.25
N GLY A 78 -2.40 -24.73 0.05
CA GLY A 78 -1.35 -24.81 1.06
C GLY A 78 -0.61 -23.49 1.27
N VAL A 79 -1.28 -22.35 1.07
CA VAL A 79 -0.69 -21.02 1.34
C VAL A 79 -0.20 -20.95 2.79
N ASP A 80 1.05 -20.51 2.97
CA ASP A 80 1.61 -20.27 4.29
C ASP A 80 0.98 -18.99 4.91
N PRO A 81 0.26 -19.08 6.06
CA PRO A 81 -0.30 -17.92 6.75
C PRO A 81 0.73 -16.82 7.04
N ALA A 82 2.00 -17.19 7.28
CA ALA A 82 3.05 -16.24 7.56
C ALA A 82 3.55 -15.49 6.31
N LYS A 83 3.12 -15.90 5.11
CA LYS A 83 3.53 -15.34 3.81
C LYS A 83 2.34 -14.83 3.01
N VAL A 84 1.41 -14.19 3.70
CA VAL A 84 0.31 -13.45 3.10
C VAL A 84 0.60 -11.95 3.19
N PHE A 85 0.47 -11.28 2.06
CA PHE A 85 0.79 -9.86 1.92
C PHE A 85 -0.34 -9.14 1.20
N ALA A 86 -0.40 -7.81 1.34
CA ALA A 86 -1.37 -7.02 0.61
C ALA A 86 -0.72 -5.79 -0.04
N PHE A 87 -1.19 -5.44 -1.23
CA PHE A 87 -0.85 -4.23 -1.94
C PHE A 87 -2.13 -3.47 -2.24
N GLY A 88 -2.18 -2.17 -2.00
CA GLY A 88 -3.37 -1.37 -2.19
C GLY A 88 -3.09 -0.02 -2.80
N TYR A 89 -3.96 0.41 -3.71
CA TYR A 89 -3.91 1.75 -4.30
C TYR A 89 -5.11 2.61 -3.85
N SER A 90 -4.86 3.86 -3.43
CA SER A 90 -5.90 4.84 -3.05
C SER A 90 -6.84 4.31 -1.95
N ASN A 91 -8.14 4.07 -2.21
CA ASN A 91 -9.05 3.40 -1.27
C ASN A 91 -8.61 1.98 -0.91
N GLY A 92 -8.05 1.20 -1.85
CA GLY A 92 -7.37 -0.06 -1.52
C GLY A 92 -6.12 0.14 -0.66
N GLY A 93 -5.42 1.27 -0.82
CA GLY A 93 -4.30 1.68 0.04
C GLY A 93 -4.73 1.93 1.49
N GLN A 94 -5.91 2.53 1.67
CA GLN A 94 -6.52 2.69 3.00
C GLN A 94 -7.00 1.35 3.57
N MET A 95 -7.53 0.46 2.73
CA MET A 95 -7.93 -0.87 3.16
C MET A 95 -6.73 -1.69 3.65
N VAL A 96 -5.56 -1.60 3.01
CA VAL A 96 -4.38 -2.31 3.53
C VAL A 96 -3.86 -1.72 4.84
N PHE A 97 -4.09 -0.43 5.14
CA PHE A 97 -3.83 0.11 6.48
C PHE A 97 -4.74 -0.53 7.52
N ARG A 98 -6.04 -0.70 7.21
CA ARG A 98 -6.97 -1.43 8.08
C ARG A 98 -6.44 -2.84 8.38
N LEU A 99 -6.05 -3.60 7.35
CA LEU A 99 -5.47 -4.93 7.52
C LEU A 99 -4.21 -4.93 8.39
N ALA A 100 -3.31 -3.96 8.18
CA ALA A 100 -2.07 -3.85 8.96
C ALA A 100 -2.31 -3.53 10.44
N LEU A 101 -3.42 -2.85 10.76
CA LEU A 101 -3.76 -2.41 12.12
C LEU A 101 -4.64 -3.41 12.87
N GLU A 102 -5.55 -4.08 12.19
CA GLU A 102 -6.59 -4.92 12.81
C GLU A 102 -6.28 -6.42 12.68
N GLU A 103 -5.50 -6.85 11.68
CA GLU A 103 -5.46 -8.26 11.26
C GLU A 103 -4.05 -8.80 11.01
N LEU A 104 -3.21 -8.79 12.05
CA LEU A 104 -1.85 -9.34 11.99
C LEU A 104 -1.79 -10.85 11.73
N ARG A 105 -2.90 -11.55 11.93
CA ARG A 105 -3.02 -12.97 11.62
C ARG A 105 -3.26 -13.23 10.13
N ILE A 106 -3.64 -12.19 9.38
CA ILE A 106 -3.98 -12.28 7.96
C ILE A 106 -2.83 -11.76 7.11
N VAL A 107 -2.15 -10.67 7.48
CA VAL A 107 -1.07 -10.09 6.66
C VAL A 107 0.21 -9.88 7.45
N ALA A 108 1.32 -10.36 6.89
CA ALA A 108 2.67 -10.15 7.45
C ALA A 108 3.26 -8.78 7.08
N ALA A 109 2.93 -8.29 5.89
CA ALA A 109 3.33 -6.97 5.42
C ALA A 109 2.35 -6.43 4.37
N VAL A 110 2.26 -5.10 4.29
CA VAL A 110 1.42 -4.42 3.31
C VAL A 110 2.16 -3.31 2.58
N THR A 111 1.66 -2.96 1.39
CA THR A 111 2.11 -1.80 0.61
C THR A 111 0.93 -0.90 0.25
N ALA A 112 1.00 0.37 0.60
CA ALA A 112 -0.02 1.37 0.28
C ALA A 112 0.52 2.41 -0.73
N ILE A 113 -0.21 2.62 -1.82
CA ILE A 113 0.11 3.58 -2.87
C ILE A 113 -0.90 4.71 -2.88
N GLY A 114 -0.44 5.96 -2.83
CA GLY A 114 -1.31 7.14 -2.90
C GLY A 114 -2.31 7.21 -1.74
N ALA A 115 -1.90 6.77 -0.55
CA ALA A 115 -2.72 6.76 0.66
C ALA A 115 -1.89 7.19 1.88
N ASN A 116 -2.52 7.96 2.77
CA ASN A 116 -1.97 8.36 4.07
C ASN A 116 -3.03 8.05 5.13
N LEU A 117 -2.61 7.81 6.39
CA LEU A 117 -3.59 7.57 7.45
C LEU A 117 -4.50 8.78 7.66
N PRO A 118 -5.79 8.57 7.99
CA PRO A 118 -6.70 9.65 8.36
C PRO A 118 -6.21 10.38 9.62
N THR A 119 -6.60 11.65 9.78
CA THR A 119 -6.42 12.34 11.08
C THR A 119 -7.28 11.69 12.17
N PRO A 120 -6.96 11.87 13.46
CA PRO A 120 -7.67 11.18 14.56
C PRO A 120 -9.19 11.35 14.56
N ASP A 121 -9.69 12.53 14.16
CA ASP A 121 -11.12 12.86 14.04
C ASP A 121 -11.81 12.21 12.84
N ASN A 122 -11.05 11.68 11.88
CA ASN A 122 -11.51 11.01 10.67
C ASN A 122 -11.16 9.51 10.65
N PHE A 123 -10.67 8.95 11.76
CA PHE A 123 -10.08 7.61 11.80
C PHE A 123 -10.98 6.57 12.48
N ALA A 124 -11.40 5.56 11.71
CA ALA A 124 -12.35 4.52 12.13
C ALA A 124 -11.70 3.17 12.50
N CYS A 125 -10.40 3.00 12.24
CA CYS A 125 -9.73 1.71 12.43
C CYS A 125 -9.28 1.49 13.88
N ALA A 126 -9.45 0.27 14.38
CA ALA A 126 -8.92 -0.14 15.67
C ALA A 126 -7.42 -0.43 15.54
N GLY A 127 -6.58 0.33 16.26
CA GLY A 127 -5.13 0.20 16.12
C GLY A 127 -4.52 -0.78 17.12
N HIS A 128 -4.04 -1.94 16.67
CA HIS A 128 -3.21 -2.84 17.48
C HIS A 128 -1.72 -2.44 17.41
N SER A 129 -0.94 -2.95 18.37
CA SER A 129 0.53 -2.85 18.39
C SER A 129 1.12 -4.22 18.80
N PRO A 130 2.17 -4.73 18.12
CA PRO A 130 2.77 -4.20 16.89
C PRO A 130 1.81 -4.22 15.69
N THR A 131 2.16 -3.57 14.58
CA THR A 131 1.40 -3.68 13.32
C THR A 131 2.07 -4.65 12.36
N ALA A 132 1.43 -4.94 11.22
CA ALA A 132 2.15 -5.54 10.10
C ALA A 132 3.23 -4.56 9.61
N ARG A 133 4.22 -5.07 8.87
CA ARG A 133 5.21 -4.21 8.19
C ARG A 133 4.53 -3.39 7.09
N VAL A 134 4.92 -2.13 6.91
CA VAL A 134 4.24 -1.22 5.97
C VAL A 134 5.22 -0.54 5.02
N MET A 135 4.97 -0.63 3.72
CA MET A 135 5.61 0.22 2.72
C MET A 135 4.60 1.24 2.18
N LEU A 136 5.00 2.50 2.08
CA LEU A 136 4.21 3.59 1.49
C LEU A 136 4.90 4.12 0.24
N VAL A 137 4.11 4.48 -0.77
CA VAL A 137 4.59 5.19 -1.95
C VAL A 137 3.63 6.33 -2.28
N ASN A 138 4.13 7.56 -2.18
CA ASN A 138 3.30 8.75 -2.39
C ASN A 138 4.00 9.76 -3.31
N GLY A 139 3.19 10.37 -4.20
CA GLY A 139 3.62 11.46 -5.07
C GLY A 139 3.48 12.81 -4.39
N THR A 140 4.47 13.69 -4.49
CA THR A 140 4.41 15.03 -3.86
C THR A 140 3.48 16.01 -4.59
N ALA A 141 3.01 15.66 -5.79
CA ALA A 141 2.08 16.44 -6.60
C ALA A 141 0.78 15.66 -6.87
N ASP A 142 0.43 14.75 -5.94
CA ASP A 142 -0.82 14.00 -5.96
C ASP A 142 -2.02 14.97 -5.83
N PRO A 143 -2.91 15.06 -6.83
CA PRO A 143 -4.03 15.99 -6.83
C PRO A 143 -5.22 15.54 -5.96
N ILE A 144 -5.12 14.38 -5.29
CA ILE A 144 -6.21 13.78 -4.51
C ILE A 144 -5.80 13.55 -3.05
N MET A 145 -4.65 12.92 -2.82
CA MET A 145 -4.11 12.59 -1.49
C MET A 145 -2.90 13.49 -1.20
N PRO A 146 -3.06 14.56 -0.40
CA PRO A 146 -1.97 15.50 -0.15
C PRO A 146 -0.78 14.83 0.54
N TYR A 147 0.40 14.93 -0.08
CA TYR A 147 1.62 14.34 0.48
C TYR A 147 1.97 14.91 1.88
N GLU A 148 1.79 16.22 2.06
CA GLU A 148 2.02 16.91 3.35
C GLU A 148 0.83 16.81 4.32
N GLY A 149 -0.20 16.03 3.98
CA GLY A 149 -1.43 15.93 4.76
C GLY A 149 -2.39 17.10 4.50
N GLY A 150 -3.53 17.06 5.18
CA GLY A 150 -4.63 18.01 4.99
C GLY A 150 -5.86 17.37 4.36
N GLU A 151 -6.67 18.18 3.68
CA GLU A 151 -7.95 17.75 3.15
C GLU A 151 -7.79 16.87 1.89
N VAL A 152 -8.42 15.69 1.92
CA VAL A 152 -8.48 14.78 0.78
C VAL A 152 -9.69 15.16 -0.07
N THR A 153 -9.45 15.64 -1.29
CA THR A 153 -10.52 16.04 -2.21
C THR A 153 -10.35 15.32 -3.55
N LEU A 154 -11.44 15.04 -4.25
CA LEU A 154 -11.36 14.55 -5.62
C LEU A 154 -11.17 15.75 -6.56
N PHE A 155 -9.92 16.02 -6.94
CA PHE A 155 -9.55 17.14 -7.81
C PHE A 155 -10.03 18.51 -7.30
N GLY A 156 -9.99 18.73 -5.98
CA GLY A 156 -10.44 19.99 -5.36
C GLY A 156 -11.94 20.05 -5.01
N PHE A 157 -12.70 18.99 -5.29
CA PHE A 157 -14.13 18.90 -4.99
C PHE A 157 -14.43 17.71 -4.08
N ALA A 158 -15.56 17.76 -3.36
CA ALA A 158 -16.09 16.67 -2.54
C ALA A 158 -15.07 16.07 -1.55
N SER A 159 -15.00 16.67 -0.35
CA SER A 159 -14.14 16.23 0.74
C SER A 159 -14.36 14.76 1.10
N ARG A 160 -13.26 14.06 1.36
CA ARG A 160 -13.21 12.69 1.90
C ARG A 160 -12.62 12.69 3.32
N GLY A 161 -12.68 13.84 3.99
CA GLY A 161 -12.05 14.11 5.27
C GLY A 161 -10.56 14.45 5.15
N THR A 162 -9.91 14.53 6.31
CA THR A 162 -8.51 14.91 6.44
C THR A 162 -7.61 13.71 6.66
N ALA A 163 -6.37 13.82 6.17
CA ALA A 163 -5.31 12.83 6.32
C ALA A 163 -4.03 13.45 6.90
N LEU A 164 -3.25 12.61 7.56
CA LEU A 164 -1.87 12.91 7.95
C LEU A 164 -0.98 13.04 6.70
N SER A 165 0.22 13.58 6.88
CA SER A 165 1.25 13.52 5.84
C SER A 165 1.74 12.09 5.61
N ALA A 166 2.36 11.84 4.47
CA ALA A 166 2.97 10.55 4.16
C ALA A 166 4.06 10.20 5.20
N ARG A 167 4.82 11.22 5.64
CA ARG A 167 5.83 11.05 6.69
C ARG A 167 5.22 10.74 8.05
N ALA A 168 4.22 11.50 8.49
CA ALA A 168 3.53 11.25 9.76
C ALA A 168 2.83 9.88 9.75
N THR A 169 2.34 9.43 8.59
CA THR A 169 1.78 8.07 8.43
C THR A 169 2.86 6.99 8.64
N ALA A 170 4.04 7.16 8.03
CA ALA A 170 5.15 6.22 8.23
C ALA A 170 5.64 6.21 9.68
N GLU A 171 5.77 7.39 10.30
CA GLU A 171 6.16 7.55 11.70
C GLU A 171 5.13 6.90 12.64
N TYR A 172 3.83 7.02 12.36
CA TYR A 172 2.78 6.33 13.12
C TYR A 172 2.97 4.81 13.15
N PHE A 173 3.23 4.19 11.99
CA PHE A 173 3.50 2.75 11.94
C PHE A 173 4.83 2.38 12.61
N ALA A 174 5.85 3.22 12.48
CA ALA A 174 7.14 3.01 13.15
C ALA A 174 6.98 3.02 14.68
N GLU A 175 6.29 4.02 15.23
CA GLU A 175 6.01 4.16 16.66
C GLU A 175 5.23 2.96 17.21
N ARG A 176 4.22 2.48 16.48
CA ARG A 176 3.46 1.28 16.87
C ARG A 176 4.30 -0.01 16.89
N ASN A 177 5.40 -0.04 16.16
CA ASN A 177 6.38 -1.13 16.19
C ASN A 177 7.56 -0.84 17.14
N GLY A 178 7.47 0.18 17.99
CA GLY A 178 8.50 0.53 18.96
C GLY A 178 9.75 1.19 18.35
N LEU A 179 9.66 1.68 17.12
CA LEU A 179 10.78 2.29 16.38
C LEU A 179 10.72 3.81 16.52
N THR A 180 11.37 4.34 17.56
CA THR A 180 11.42 5.78 17.86
C THR A 180 12.68 6.48 17.32
N SER A 181 13.65 5.72 16.81
CA SER A 181 14.84 6.28 16.17
C SER A 181 14.50 6.85 14.79
N ALA A 182 15.28 7.85 14.36
CA ALA A 182 15.13 8.43 13.03
C ALA A 182 15.33 7.37 11.93
N PRO A 183 14.56 7.43 10.83
CA PRO A 183 14.76 6.53 9.71
C PRO A 183 16.12 6.78 9.05
N VAL A 184 16.63 5.74 8.40
CA VAL A 184 17.78 5.87 7.50
C VAL A 184 17.31 6.18 6.08
N ALA A 185 18.05 7.01 5.36
CA ALA A 185 17.83 7.20 3.93
C ALA A 185 18.47 6.04 3.16
N ALA A 186 17.74 5.45 2.21
CA ALA A 186 18.29 4.39 1.39
C ALA A 186 19.34 4.96 0.40
N PRO A 187 20.54 4.36 0.29
CA PRO A 187 21.50 4.76 -0.72
C PRO A 187 20.99 4.38 -2.13
N GLY A 188 20.99 5.33 -3.07
CA GLY A 188 20.86 5.02 -4.51
C GLY A 188 19.50 5.26 -5.20
N ASN A 189 18.47 5.76 -4.49
CA ASN A 189 17.15 5.97 -5.13
C ASN A 189 16.96 7.33 -5.81
N ALA A 190 17.92 8.25 -5.67
CA ALA A 190 17.95 9.51 -6.41
C ALA A 190 18.38 9.27 -7.87
N GLN A 191 17.59 8.50 -8.64
CA GLN A 191 17.74 8.40 -10.08
C GLN A 191 17.28 9.73 -10.70
N THR A 192 18.16 10.74 -10.68
CA THR A 192 17.96 12.02 -11.35
C THR A 192 18.64 11.96 -12.72
N GLY A 193 17.88 11.63 -13.76
CA GLY A 193 18.36 11.58 -15.15
C GLY A 193 17.31 11.06 -16.14
N ASN A 194 17.31 11.57 -17.38
CA ASN A 194 16.42 11.19 -18.49
C ASN A 194 14.91 11.39 -18.29
N GLY A 195 14.48 12.56 -17.78
CA GLY A 195 13.04 12.89 -17.68
C GLY A 195 12.27 12.08 -16.65
N HIS A 196 12.95 11.24 -15.86
CA HIS A 196 12.40 10.52 -14.74
C HIS A 196 12.14 11.43 -13.53
N LEU A 197 11.15 11.07 -12.72
CA LEU A 197 10.85 11.78 -11.49
C LEU A 197 11.84 11.36 -10.39
N PRO A 198 12.37 12.29 -9.58
CA PRO A 198 13.21 11.93 -8.45
C PRO A 198 12.44 11.09 -7.44
N VAL A 199 13.08 10.03 -6.93
CA VAL A 199 12.55 9.17 -5.87
C VAL A 199 13.50 9.23 -4.67
N SER A 200 12.95 9.29 -3.46
CA SER A 200 13.72 9.10 -2.23
C SER A 200 13.03 8.07 -1.35
N GLN A 201 13.80 7.38 -0.51
CA GLN A 201 13.27 6.36 0.38
C GLN A 201 13.80 6.56 1.80
N LEU A 202 12.89 6.46 2.78
CA LEU A 202 13.20 6.39 4.20
C LEU A 202 12.84 5.00 4.72
N ILE A 203 13.69 4.46 5.60
CA ILE A 203 13.55 3.10 6.13
C ILE A 203 13.65 3.13 7.66
N TRP A 204 12.67 2.54 8.35
CA TRP A 204 12.72 2.22 9.77
C TRP A 204 13.03 0.73 9.94
N ILE A 205 14.18 0.43 10.54
CA ILE A 205 14.70 -0.93 10.70
C ILE A 205 14.35 -1.46 12.08
N GLY A 206 13.95 -2.74 12.15
CA GLY A 206 13.63 -3.42 13.40
C GLY A 206 14.81 -3.43 14.37
N ALA A 207 14.57 -3.01 15.61
CA ALA A 207 15.57 -2.99 16.68
C ALA A 207 15.58 -4.28 17.51
N ALA A 208 14.50 -5.06 17.49
CA ALA A 208 14.42 -6.34 18.21
C ALA A 208 15.30 -7.40 17.52
N PRO A 209 15.93 -8.33 18.27
CA PRO A 209 16.77 -9.39 17.68
C PRO A 209 16.06 -10.23 16.61
N SER A 210 14.76 -10.48 16.78
CA SER A 210 13.92 -11.22 15.81
C SER A 210 13.63 -10.44 14.51
N GLN A 211 13.94 -9.14 14.48
CA GLN A 211 13.69 -8.22 13.38
C GLN A 211 14.97 -7.47 12.96
N ALA A 212 16.13 -7.90 13.46
CA ALA A 212 17.39 -7.21 13.23
C ALA A 212 17.70 -7.16 11.73
N GLY A 213 17.89 -5.95 11.20
CA GLY A 213 18.14 -5.73 9.76
C GLY A 213 16.89 -5.84 8.88
N GLN A 214 15.71 -6.16 9.44
CA GLN A 214 14.46 -6.19 8.70
C GLN A 214 13.86 -4.79 8.60
N SER A 215 13.48 -4.39 7.40
CA SER A 215 12.78 -3.14 7.14
C SER A 215 11.33 -3.20 7.61
N ILE A 216 10.95 -2.53 8.70
CA ILE A 216 9.59 -2.61 9.26
C ILE A 216 8.66 -1.60 8.61
N VAL A 217 9.16 -0.38 8.36
CA VAL A 217 8.44 0.66 7.63
C VAL A 217 9.33 1.23 6.54
N GLU A 218 8.78 1.40 5.34
CA GLU A 218 9.41 2.13 4.24
C GLU A 218 8.50 3.24 3.73
N LEU A 219 9.07 4.40 3.42
CA LEU A 219 8.38 5.48 2.74
C LEU A 219 9.15 5.87 1.48
N TYR A 220 8.55 5.64 0.32
CA TYR A 220 9.00 6.17 -0.96
C TYR A 220 8.28 7.47 -1.28
N THR A 221 9.05 8.51 -1.54
CA THR A 221 8.59 9.82 -1.99
C THR A 221 8.90 9.97 -3.47
N VAL A 222 7.88 10.17 -4.29
CA VAL A 222 8.04 10.45 -5.72
C VAL A 222 7.86 11.96 -5.96
N LYS A 223 8.96 12.70 -6.09
CA LYS A 223 8.92 14.16 -6.23
C LYS A 223 8.29 14.55 -7.57
N GLY A 224 7.18 15.29 -7.50
CA GLY A 224 6.37 15.67 -8.66
C GLY A 224 5.49 14.54 -9.22
N GLY A 225 5.43 13.39 -8.54
CA GLY A 225 4.54 12.28 -8.87
C GLY A 225 3.09 12.57 -8.48
N GLY A 226 2.16 11.96 -9.20
CA GLY A 226 0.72 12.11 -9.00
C GLY A 226 0.05 10.99 -8.20
N HIS A 227 -1.28 10.94 -8.26
CA HIS A 227 -2.16 9.89 -7.72
C HIS A 227 -2.19 8.66 -8.64
N VAL A 228 -1.07 7.96 -8.75
CA VAL A 228 -0.87 6.85 -9.71
C VAL A 228 -0.13 5.69 -9.06
N VAL A 229 -0.08 4.55 -9.74
CA VAL A 229 0.82 3.44 -9.40
C VAL A 229 2.08 3.56 -10.24
N PRO A 230 3.25 3.92 -9.66
CA PRO A 230 4.51 3.96 -10.40
C PRO A 230 4.89 2.57 -10.92
N GLN A 231 5.06 2.48 -12.25
CA GLN A 231 5.58 1.32 -12.99
C GLN A 231 5.87 1.71 -14.46
N PRO A 232 6.68 0.94 -15.22
CA PRO A 232 7.15 1.37 -16.54
C PRO A 232 6.19 1.14 -17.71
N LYS A 233 5.18 0.26 -17.59
CA LYS A 233 4.36 -0.29 -18.68
C LYS A 233 3.02 0.44 -18.93
N PHE A 234 2.25 0.72 -17.89
CA PHE A 234 0.96 1.42 -17.99
C PHE A 234 1.12 2.94 -17.88
N ARG A 235 0.26 3.70 -18.55
CA ARG A 235 0.26 5.17 -18.55
C ARG A 235 -1.09 5.68 -18.06
N PHE A 236 -1.07 6.36 -16.93
CA PHE A 236 -2.28 6.92 -16.32
C PHE A 236 -2.75 8.18 -17.06
N PRO A 237 -4.05 8.51 -16.98
CA PRO A 237 -4.56 9.80 -17.43
C PRO A 237 -3.80 10.96 -16.77
N ARG A 238 -3.49 12.01 -17.54
CA ARG A 238 -2.71 13.17 -17.04
C ARG A 238 -3.37 13.90 -15.86
N ILE A 239 -4.70 13.80 -15.72
CA ILE A 239 -5.45 14.39 -14.60
C ILE A 239 -5.03 13.79 -13.25
N ASN A 240 -4.51 12.56 -13.23
CA ASN A 240 -3.97 11.92 -12.03
C ASN A 240 -2.56 12.41 -11.68
N GLY A 241 -1.94 13.26 -12.50
CA GLY A 241 -0.55 13.70 -12.35
C GLY A 241 0.45 12.77 -13.06
N LYS A 242 1.74 12.97 -12.77
CA LYS A 242 2.83 12.27 -13.47
C LYS A 242 3.14 10.91 -12.85
N THR A 243 3.45 9.92 -13.68
CA THR A 243 3.92 8.60 -13.25
C THR A 243 5.44 8.52 -13.31
N ALA A 244 6.08 8.10 -12.22
CA ALA A 244 7.49 7.73 -12.22
C ALA A 244 7.66 6.36 -12.87
N THR A 245 8.36 6.31 -14.00
CA THR A 245 8.64 5.04 -14.73
C THR A 245 9.92 4.36 -14.25
N ASN A 246 10.73 5.07 -13.46
CA ASN A 246 11.96 4.59 -12.81
C ASN A 246 11.71 3.91 -11.46
N LEU A 247 10.46 3.82 -11.02
CA LEU A 247 10.04 3.06 -9.84
C LEU A 247 9.00 2.04 -10.28
N ASP A 248 9.29 0.76 -10.09
CA ASP A 248 8.38 -0.35 -10.32
C ASP A 248 7.82 -0.81 -8.96
N THR A 249 6.65 -0.27 -8.60
CA THR A 249 6.04 -0.56 -7.29
C THR A 249 5.66 -2.01 -7.06
N PRO A 250 5.16 -2.79 -8.05
CA PRO A 250 5.07 -4.23 -7.92
C PRO A 250 6.41 -4.88 -7.53
N ALA A 251 7.50 -4.56 -8.23
CA ALA A 251 8.80 -5.15 -7.96
C ALA A 251 9.34 -4.80 -6.57
N VAL A 252 9.29 -3.52 -6.17
CA VAL A 252 9.75 -3.13 -4.83
C VAL A 252 8.85 -3.65 -3.71
N ALA A 253 7.54 -3.83 -3.95
CA ALA A 253 6.64 -4.46 -2.98
C ALA A 253 6.98 -5.94 -2.78
N VAL A 254 7.19 -6.69 -3.86
CA VAL A 254 7.61 -8.12 -3.78
C VAL A 254 8.97 -8.26 -3.08
N ALA A 255 9.90 -7.33 -3.31
CA ALA A 255 11.17 -7.28 -2.58
C ALA A 255 10.96 -7.00 -1.08
N PHE A 256 10.13 -6.01 -0.73
CA PHE A 256 9.80 -5.68 0.65
C PHE A 256 9.15 -6.87 1.40
N PHE A 257 8.32 -7.65 0.69
CA PHE A 257 7.69 -8.87 1.20
C PHE A 257 8.67 -10.06 1.36
N GLY A 258 9.90 -9.94 0.87
CA GLY A 258 10.88 -11.03 0.94
C GLY A 258 10.57 -12.20 0.01
N LEU A 259 9.95 -11.92 -1.14
CA LEU A 259 9.52 -12.95 -2.10
C LEU A 259 10.46 -13.08 -3.32
N MET A 260 11.54 -12.31 -3.40
CA MET A 260 12.49 -12.32 -4.54
C MET A 260 13.55 -13.43 -4.42
N HIS A 261 13.13 -14.67 -4.14
CA HIS A 261 14.04 -15.83 -4.07
C HIS A 261 13.73 -16.81 -5.20
N GLU A 262 14.74 -17.20 -5.99
CA GLU A 262 14.56 -18.13 -7.11
C GLU A 262 14.13 -19.52 -6.61
N ARG A 263 13.24 -20.19 -7.35
CA ARG A 263 12.64 -21.47 -6.97
C ARG A 263 13.60 -22.67 -6.96
N PHE A 264 14.86 -22.50 -7.37
CA PHE A 264 15.84 -23.58 -7.41
C PHE A 264 17.25 -23.06 -7.08
N SER A 265 17.70 -23.36 -5.86
CA SER A 265 19.11 -23.44 -5.49
C SER A 265 19.37 -24.84 -4.96
#